data_AF-A0A8J3SEJ7-F1
#
_entry.id   AF-A0A8J3SEJ7-F1
#
_cell.length_a   1.000
_cell.length_b   1.000
_cell.length_c   1.000
_cell.angle_alpha   90.00
_cell.angle_beta   90.00
_cell.angle_gamma   90.00
#
_symmetry.space_group_name_H-M   'P 1'
#
loop_
_entity.id
_entity.type
_entity.pdbx_description
1 polymer ?
#
loop_
_entity_poly.entity_id
_entity_poly.type
_entity_poly.pdbx_seq_one_letter_code
_entity_poly.pdbx_strand_id
1 'polypeptide(L)' 'MLQSRTLLESLNRFLQVTVPQKPRLVGVIPVVREAVRLYRAGQYPASLKLAENAAKVIKHLGEPFPDSHG' A
#
# COMPACT_ATOMS: atom_id res chain seq x y z
N MET A 1 9.42 -2.70 -12.22
CA MET A 1 7.98 -2.65 -12.57
C MET A 1 7.15 -3.73 -11.87
N LEU A 2 7.63 -4.99 -11.75
CA LEU A 2 6.89 -6.06 -11.05
C LEU A 2 6.68 -5.79 -9.55
N GLN A 3 7.71 -5.28 -8.86
CA GLN A 3 7.67 -5.03 -7.42
C GLN A 3 6.57 -4.04 -7.00
N SER A 4 6.39 -2.95 -7.76
CA SER A 4 5.33 -1.96 -7.49
C SER A 4 3.94 -2.57 -7.60
N ARG A 5 3.72 -3.44 -8.59
CA ARG A 5 2.44 -4.11 -8.79
C ARG A 5 2.13 -5.08 -7.63
N THR A 6 3.07 -5.95 -7.29
CA THR A 6 2.90 -6.92 -6.21
C THR A 6 2.64 -6.22 -4.88
N LEU A 7 3.37 -5.13 -4.59
CA LEU A 7 3.18 -4.35 -3.37
C LEU A 7 1.80 -3.68 -3.33
N LEU A 8 1.34 -3.10 -4.43
CA LEU A 8 0.00 -2.50 -4.53
C LEU A 8 -1.12 -3.52 -4.37
N GLU A 9 -0.99 -4.70 -4.98
CA GLU A 9 -1.97 -5.77 -4.82
C GLU A 9 -2.03 -6.29 -3.38
N SER A 10 -0.88 -6.46 -2.72
CA SER A 10 -0.80 -6.81 -1.30
C SER A 10 -1.40 -5.73 -0.39
N LEU A 11 -1.11 -4.45 -0.64
CA LEU A 11 -1.71 -3.33 0.09
C LEU A 11 -3.23 -3.31 -0.05
N ASN A 12 -3.73 -3.49 -1.28
CA ASN A 12 -5.16 -3.47 -1.54
C ASN A 12 -5.88 -4.67 -0.91
N ARG A 13 -5.30 -5.88 -0.93
CA ARG A 13 -5.88 -7.03 -0.22
C ARG A 13 -5.85 -6.84 1.29
N PHE A 14 -4.73 -6.38 1.83
CA PHE A 14 -4.59 -6.13 3.26
C PHE A 14 -5.63 -5.11 3.74
N LEU A 15 -5.77 -3.98 3.04
CA LEU A 15 -6.74 -2.96 3.41
C LEU A 15 -8.18 -3.48 3.35
N GLN A 16 -8.55 -4.28 2.34
CA GLN A 16 -9.90 -4.85 2.27
C GLN A 16 -10.23 -5.78 3.45
N VAL A 17 -9.25 -6.55 3.93
CA VAL A 17 -9.43 -7.48 5.06
C VAL A 17 -9.36 -6.76 6.40
N THR A 18 -8.46 -5.78 6.53
CA THR A 18 -8.11 -5.17 7.81
C THR A 18 -8.90 -3.89 8.11
N VAL A 19 -9.26 -3.07 7.10
CA VAL A 19 -10.07 -1.84 7.31
C VAL A 19 -11.41 -2.11 8.02
N PRO A 20 -12.22 -3.13 7.66
CA PRO A 20 -13.47 -3.40 8.38
C PRO A 20 -13.24 -3.78 9.85
N GLN A 21 -12.08 -4.34 10.18
CA GLN A 21 -11.70 -4.70 11.55
C GLN A 21 -11.00 -3.55 12.29
N LYS A 22 -10.34 -2.65 11.55
CA LYS A 22 -9.50 -1.55 12.06
C LYS A 22 -9.75 -0.29 11.22
N PRO A 23 -10.78 0.49 11.55
CA PRO A 23 -11.15 1.70 10.80
C PRO A 23 -10.05 2.77 10.81
N ARG A 24 -9.08 2.69 11.72
CA ARG A 24 -7.87 3.55 11.75
C ARG A 24 -7.05 3.49 10.45
N LEU A 25 -7.15 2.39 9.70
CA LEU A 25 -6.45 2.22 8.42
C LEU A 25 -7.14 2.92 7.24
N VAL A 26 -8.35 3.46 7.42
CA VAL A 26 -9.09 4.12 6.33
C VAL A 26 -8.31 5.29 5.73
N GLY A 27 -7.46 5.96 6.53
CA GLY A 27 -6.59 7.05 6.07
C GLY A 27 -5.49 6.60 5.10
N VAL A 28 -5.21 5.30 5.00
CA VAL A 28 -4.19 4.74 4.10
C VAL A 28 -4.77 4.46 2.70
N ILE A 29 -6.09 4.27 2.59
CA ILE A 29 -6.80 4.02 1.32
C ILE A 29 -6.49 5.08 0.25
N PRO A 30 -6.57 6.41 0.52
CA PRO A 30 -6.26 7.41 -0.50
C PRO A 30 -4.80 7.33 -0.98
N VAL A 31 -3.85 7.00 -0.10
CA VAL A 31 -2.42 6.86 -0.44
C VAL A 31 -2.21 5.69 -1.41
N VAL A 32 -2.82 4.54 -1.14
CA VAL A 32 -2.74 3.36 -2.03
C VAL A 32 -3.44 3.64 -3.35
N ARG A 33 -4.57 4.34 -3.34
CA ARG A 33 -5.30 4.71 -4.56
C ARG A 33 -4.48 5.63 -5.47
N GLU A 34 -3.76 6.61 -4.89
CA GLU A 34 -2.86 7.48 -5.66
C GLU A 34 -1.66 6.68 -6.22
N ALA A 35 -1.10 5.76 -5.42
CA ALA A 35 -0.01 4.90 -5.88
C ALA A 35 -0.42 4.00 -7.07
N VAL A 36 -1.66 3.48 -7.08
CA VAL A 36 -2.24 2.77 -8.24
C VAL A 36 -2.41 3.70 -9.44
N ARG A 37 -2.86 4.93 -9.22
CA ARG A 37 -3.03 5.92 -10.30
C ARG A 37 -1.70 6.21 -10.99
N LEU A 38 -0.65 6.43 -10.21
CA LEU A 38 0.71 6.68 -10.71
C LEU A 38 1.29 5.47 -11.43
N TYR A 39 1.03 4.25 -10.95
CA TYR A 39 1.39 3.02 -11.65
C TYR A 39 0.75 2.97 -13.04
N ARG A 40 -0.55 3.24 -13.13
CA ARG A 40 -1.29 3.28 -14.40
C ARG A 40 -0.83 4.40 -15.33
N ALA A 41 -0.30 5.49 -14.78
CA ALA A 41 0.30 6.59 -15.53
C ALA A 41 1.75 6.30 -15.98
N GLY A 42 2.30 5.11 -15.71
CA GLY A 42 3.69 4.77 -16.02
C GLY A 42 4.71 5.41 -15.08
N GLN A 43 4.28 6.12 -14.04
CA GLN A 43 5.13 6.75 -13.03
C GLN A 43 5.50 5.74 -11.93
N TYR A 44 6.18 4.66 -12.34
CA TYR A 44 6.61 3.56 -11.46
C TYR A 44 7.42 3.99 -10.22
N PRO A 45 8.41 4.90 -10.29
CA PRO A 45 9.17 5.28 -9.10
C PRO A 45 8.33 6.05 -8.07
N ALA A 46 7.44 6.93 -8.53
CA ALA A 46 6.52 7.65 -7.63
C ALA A 46 5.48 6.72 -7.00
N SER A 47 4.96 5.78 -7.80
CA SER A 47 4.06 4.73 -7.33
C SER A 47 4.70 3.86 -6.25
N LEU A 48 5.93 3.40 -6.48
CA LEU A 48 6.67 2.58 -5.52
C LEU A 48 6.87 3.33 -4.20
N LYS A 49 7.33 4.59 -4.26
CA LYS A 49 7.57 5.41 -3.07
C LYS A 49 6.30 5.61 -2.23
N LEU A 50 5.14 5.80 -2.87
CA LEU A 50 3.86 5.92 -2.16
C LEU A 50 3.39 4.58 -1.57
N ALA A 51 3.60 3.47 -2.29
CA ALA A 51 3.29 2.15 -1.79
C ALA A 51 4.16 1.76 -0.57
N GLU A 52 5.47 2.07 -0.61
CA GLU A 52 6.36 1.90 0.53
C GLU A 52 5.97 2.79 1.71
N ASN A 53 5.55 4.03 1.45
CA ASN A 53 5.07 4.92 2.49
C ASN A 53 3.79 4.40 3.15
N ALA A 54 2.84 3.88 2.36
CA ALA A 54 1.64 3.23 2.87
C ALA A 54 1.99 2.03 3.75
N ALA A 55 2.92 1.17 3.32
CA ALA A 55 3.39 0.03 4.10
C ALA A 55 4.02 0.47 5.45
N LYS A 56 4.84 1.53 5.44
CA LYS A 56 5.43 2.11 6.66
C LYS A 56 4.37 2.64 7.61
N VAL A 57 3.35 3.33 7.11
CA VAL A 57 2.24 3.82 7.94
C VAL A 57 1.47 2.66 8.57
N ILE A 58 1.18 1.61 7.80
CA ILE A 58 0.51 0.40 8.32
C ILE A 58 1.35 -0.25 9.43
N LYS A 59 2.67 -0.41 9.22
CA LYS A 59 3.60 -0.92 10.22
C LYS A 59 3.64 -0.06 11.49
N HIS A 60 3.64 1.27 11.34
CA HIS A 60 3.62 2.20 12.46
C HIS A 60 2.30 2.21 13.23
N LEU A 61 1.20 1.81 12.58
CA LEU A 61 -0.10 1.60 13.22
C LEU A 61 -0.18 0.25 13.97
N GLY A 62 0.91 -0.53 14.01
CA GLY A 62 1.01 -1.79 14.72
C GLY A 62 0.51 -3.00 13.92
N GLU A 63 0.23 -2.82 12.64
CA GLU A 63 -0.25 -3.90 11.78
C GLU A 63 0.90 -4.68 11.13
N PRO A 64 0.86 -6.02 11.17
CA PRO A 64 1.81 -6.84 10.45
C PRO A 64 1.51 -6.80 8.96
N PHE A 65 2.00 -5.75 8.28
CA PHE A 65 2.05 -5.75 6.82
C PHE A 65 3.23 -6.62 6.37
N PRO A 66 3.05 -7.57 5.44
CA PRO A 66 4.15 -8.39 4.96
C PRO A 66 5.21 -7.49 4.30
N ASP A 67 6.32 -7.33 5.02
CA ASP A 67 7.51 -6.63 4.55
C ASP A 67 8.05 -7.44 3.36
N SER A 68 8.05 -6.88 2.15
CA SER A 68 8.62 -7.53 0.96
C SER A 68 10.16 -7.46 1.00
N HIS A 69 10.76 -7.83 2.13
CA HIS A 69 12.18 -8.04 2.29
C HIS A 69 12.42 -9.55 2.40
N GLY A 70 12.56 -10.15 1.22
CA GLY A 70 13.11 -11.49 1.00
C GLY A 70 14.09 -11.39 -0.15
#